data_AF-A0A2M8FM56-F1
#
_entry.id   AF-A0A2M8FM56-F1
#
_cell.length_a   1.000
_cell.length_b   1.000
_cell.length_c   1.000
_cell.angle_alpha   90.00
_cell.angle_beta   90.00
_cell.angle_gamma   90.00
#
_symmetry.space_group_name_H-M   'P 1'
#
loop_
_entity.id
_entity.type
_entity.pdbx_description
1 polymer ?
#
loop_
_entity_poly.entity_id
_entity_poly.type
_entity_poly.pdbx_seq_one_letter_code
_entity_poly.pdbx_strand_id
1 'polypeptide(L)'
;MREIDGFYGEVHNDLKALIGEIDVKNGELSKVREGKTSVKRKGIEELIASIVPVANATKAYAVRKKKIELKALTDFSERQFKRLSHAELPIKVKNIKDAAQGVITDLANYGMTQADLDLVDEKLASLKASVENKDTG
;
A
#
# COMPACT_ATOMS: atom_id res chain seq x y z
N MET A 1 26.80 25.20 -9.01
CA MET A 1 26.10 24.71 -7.81
C MET A 1 24.89 23.86 -8.25
N ARG A 2 25.14 22.66 -8.80
CA ARG A 2 24.09 21.72 -9.26
C ARG A 2 24.57 20.28 -9.07
N GLU A 3 24.72 19.83 -7.83
CA GLU A 3 25.07 18.41 -7.55
C GLU A 3 24.41 17.86 -6.28
N ILE A 4 23.44 18.56 -5.69
CA ILE A 4 22.86 18.17 -4.39
C ILE A 4 21.52 17.41 -4.55
N ASP A 5 20.79 17.63 -5.64
CA ASP A 5 19.45 17.05 -5.83
C ASP A 5 19.44 15.54 -6.19
N GLY A 6 20.55 15.00 -6.71
CA GLY A 6 20.68 13.57 -7.02
C GLY A 6 20.95 12.71 -5.78
N PHE A 7 21.77 13.21 -4.86
CA PHE A 7 22.23 12.48 -3.67
C PHE A 7 21.08 12.20 -2.69
N TYR A 8 20.19 13.17 -2.47
CA TYR A 8 19.05 12.98 -1.56
C TYR A 8 17.98 12.03 -2.11
N GLY A 9 17.82 11.93 -3.43
CA GLY A 9 16.90 10.99 -4.07
C GLY A 9 17.34 9.54 -3.94
N GLU A 10 18.65 9.28 -4.10
CA GLU A 10 19.24 7.94 -3.94
C GLU A 10 19.17 7.48 -2.48
N VAL A 11 19.57 8.33 -1.53
CA VAL A 11 19.50 8.02 -0.09
C VAL A 11 18.07 7.72 0.37
N HIS A 12 17.08 8.42 -0.18
CA HIS A 12 15.67 8.17 0.12
C HIS A 12 15.18 6.83 -0.41
N ASN A 13 15.62 6.42 -1.61
CA ASN A 13 15.29 5.13 -2.18
C ASN A 13 15.94 3.97 -1.43
N ASP A 14 17.21 4.13 -1.03
CA ASP A 14 17.94 3.13 -0.24
C ASP A 14 17.33 2.94 1.14
N LEU A 15 16.91 4.04 1.80
CA LEU A 15 16.17 3.97 3.06
C LEU A 15 14.83 3.27 2.91
N LYS A 16 14.07 3.55 1.85
CA LYS A 16 12.82 2.84 1.56
C LYS A 16 13.05 1.34 1.35
N ALA A 17 14.10 0.97 0.63
CA ALA A 17 14.46 -0.43 0.40
C ALA A 17 14.83 -1.14 1.70
N LEU A 18 15.65 -0.52 2.55
CA LEU A 18 16.01 -1.03 3.88
C LEU A 18 14.80 -1.21 4.80
N ILE A 19 13.87 -0.25 4.79
CA ILE A 19 12.61 -0.38 5.55
C ILE A 19 11.80 -1.58 5.03
N GLY A 20 11.73 -1.75 3.70
CA GLY A 20 11.09 -2.92 3.08
C GLY A 20 11.73 -4.24 3.51
N GLU A 21 13.06 -4.34 3.54
CA GLU A 21 13.77 -5.54 4.00
C GLU A 21 13.53 -5.85 5.49
N ILE A 22 13.50 -4.82 6.34
CA ILE A 22 13.19 -4.96 7.76
C ILE A 22 11.77 -5.48 7.96
N ASP A 23 10.81 -4.95 7.21
CA ASP A 23 9.41 -5.40 7.26
C ASP A 23 9.26 -6.85 6.80
N VAL A 24 10.00 -7.27 5.77
CA VAL A 24 10.05 -8.67 5.32
C VAL A 24 10.59 -9.58 6.42
N LYS A 25 11.76 -9.25 7.01
CA LYS A 25 12.36 -10.06 8.09
C LYS A 25 11.51 -10.10 9.37
N ASN A 26 10.88 -8.99 9.74
CA ASN A 26 9.94 -8.94 10.87
C ASN A 26 8.68 -9.78 10.59
N GLY A 27 8.25 -9.82 9.33
CA GLY A 27 7.19 -10.72 8.86
C GLY A 27 7.57 -12.20 9.02
N GLU A 28 8.79 -12.58 8.65
CA GLU A 28 9.29 -13.95 8.78
C GLU A 28 9.40 -14.41 10.24
N LEU A 29 9.92 -13.57 11.13
CA LEU A 29 10.06 -13.88 12.55
C LEU A 29 8.70 -14.05 13.28
N SER A 30 7.66 -13.31 12.86
CA SER A 30 6.33 -13.39 13.48
C SER A 30 5.55 -14.65 13.06
N LYS A 31 5.81 -15.20 11.86
CA LYS A 31 5.07 -16.35 11.30
C LYS A 31 5.22 -17.64 12.12
N VAL A 32 6.28 -17.78 12.92
CA VAL A 32 6.59 -19.02 13.65
C VAL A 32 5.82 -19.14 14.98
N ARG A 33 5.19 -18.06 15.48
CA ARG A 33 4.56 -18.06 16.82
C ARG A 33 3.12 -17.56 16.88
N GLU A 34 2.60 -16.95 15.83
CA GLU A 34 1.27 -16.32 15.85
C GLU A 34 0.16 -17.22 15.30
N GLY A 35 -0.98 -17.26 16.01
CA GLY A 35 -2.18 -17.97 15.53
C GLY A 35 -2.76 -17.34 14.26
N LYS A 36 -3.48 -18.14 13.46
CA LYS A 36 -4.05 -17.75 12.14
C LYS A 36 -4.78 -16.39 12.13
N THR A 37 -5.52 -16.09 13.20
CA THR A 37 -6.25 -14.82 13.35
C THR A 37 -5.31 -13.61 13.47
N SER A 38 -4.18 -13.75 14.16
CA SER A 38 -3.18 -12.69 14.32
C SER A 38 -2.49 -12.40 12.99
N VAL A 39 -2.06 -13.44 12.29
CA VAL A 39 -1.42 -13.33 10.96
C VAL A 39 -2.33 -12.61 9.97
N LYS A 40 -3.62 -12.96 9.92
CA LYS A 40 -4.60 -12.31 9.06
C LYS A 40 -4.82 -10.84 9.43
N ARG A 41 -4.90 -10.53 10.72
CA ARG A 41 -5.08 -9.15 11.21
C ARG A 41 -3.87 -8.28 10.87
N LYS A 42 -2.66 -8.80 11.09
CA LYS A 42 -1.41 -8.14 10.73
C LYS A 42 -1.34 -7.87 9.23
N GLY A 43 -1.68 -8.85 8.38
CA GLY A 43 -1.74 -8.67 6.94
C GLY A 43 -2.74 -7.59 6.48
N ILE A 44 -3.86 -7.43 7.20
CA ILE A 44 -4.82 -6.34 6.95
C ILE A 44 -4.23 -4.99 7.36
N GLU A 45 -3.60 -4.91 8.54
CA GLU A 45 -2.99 -3.68 9.02
C GLU A 45 -1.85 -3.22 8.09
N GLU A 46 -1.01 -4.15 7.62
CA GLU A 46 0.05 -3.87 6.65
C GLU A 46 -0.49 -3.43 5.28
N LEU A 47 -1.58 -4.05 4.80
CA LEU A 47 -2.25 -3.66 3.56
C LEU A 47 -2.84 -2.25 3.66
N ILE A 48 -3.44 -1.92 4.81
CA ILE A 48 -3.99 -0.59 5.04
C ILE A 48 -2.87 0.44 5.12
N ALA A 49 -1.76 0.12 5.80
CA ALA A 49 -0.60 1.00 5.89
C ALA A 49 0.01 1.31 4.52
N SER A 50 0.04 0.35 3.59
CA SER A 50 0.58 0.57 2.24
C SER A 50 -0.36 1.35 1.31
N ILE A 51 -1.68 1.14 1.39
CA ILE A 51 -2.64 1.82 0.49
C ILE A 51 -2.98 3.25 0.93
N VAL A 52 -2.88 3.59 2.22
CA VAL A 52 -3.24 4.93 2.73
C VAL A 52 -2.40 6.05 2.10
N PRO A 53 -1.05 5.94 1.99
CA PRO A 53 -0.23 6.91 1.27
C PRO A 53 -0.66 7.09 -0.19
N VAL A 54 -0.93 5.98 -0.90
CA VAL A 54 -1.38 5.98 -2.29
C VAL A 54 -2.74 6.68 -2.43
N ALA A 55 -3.70 6.37 -1.57
CA ALA A 55 -5.02 6.99 -1.55
C ALA A 55 -4.92 8.51 -1.32
N ASN A 56 -4.10 8.93 -0.35
CA ASN A 56 -3.89 10.34 -0.02
C ASN A 56 -3.20 11.10 -1.17
N ALA A 57 -2.16 10.55 -1.77
CA ALA A 57 -1.48 11.14 -2.91
C ALA A 57 -2.43 11.30 -4.10
N THR A 58 -3.21 10.25 -4.39
CA THR A 58 -4.18 10.26 -5.50
C THR A 58 -5.30 11.26 -5.25
N LYS A 59 -5.76 11.37 -3.99
CA LYS A 59 -6.74 12.40 -3.58
C LYS A 59 -6.17 13.81 -3.75
N ALA A 60 -4.94 14.05 -3.31
CA ALA A 60 -4.28 15.37 -3.43
C ALA A 60 -4.15 15.79 -4.90
N TYR A 61 -3.71 14.86 -5.74
CA TYR A 61 -3.67 15.06 -7.19
C TYR A 61 -5.07 15.35 -7.77
N ALA A 62 -6.08 14.56 -7.40
CA ALA A 62 -7.45 14.72 -7.88
C ALA A 62 -8.05 16.08 -7.50
N VAL A 63 -7.79 16.55 -6.27
CA VAL A 63 -8.20 17.89 -5.81
C VAL A 63 -7.52 18.97 -6.65
N ARG A 64 -6.20 18.88 -6.84
CA ARG A 64 -5.43 19.88 -7.61
C ARG A 64 -5.87 19.95 -9.08
N LYS A 65 -6.22 18.81 -9.68
CA LYS A 65 -6.68 18.71 -11.07
C LYS A 65 -8.20 18.79 -11.23
N LYS A 66 -8.96 19.04 -10.15
CA LYS A 66 -10.43 19.10 -10.13
C LYS A 66 -11.11 17.85 -10.69
N LYS A 67 -10.50 16.67 -10.54
CA LYS A 67 -11.05 15.36 -10.96
C LYS A 67 -11.96 14.81 -9.85
N ILE A 68 -13.24 15.18 -9.89
CA ILE A 68 -14.22 14.87 -8.82
C ILE A 68 -14.41 13.35 -8.65
N GLU A 69 -14.49 12.59 -9.74
CA GLU A 69 -14.68 11.14 -9.71
C GLU A 69 -13.48 10.42 -9.07
N LEU A 70 -12.27 10.80 -9.48
CA LEU A 70 -11.03 10.25 -8.92
C LEU A 70 -10.91 10.55 -7.42
N LYS A 71 -11.28 11.78 -7.01
CA LYS A 71 -11.33 12.17 -5.60
C LYS A 71 -12.30 11.29 -4.82
N ALA A 72 -13.53 11.11 -5.32
CA ALA A 72 -14.54 10.30 -4.63
C ALA A 72 -14.11 8.83 -4.50
N LEU A 73 -13.37 8.32 -5.48
CA LEU A 73 -12.86 6.96 -5.48
C LEU A 73 -11.74 6.76 -4.45
N THR A 74 -10.89 7.75 -4.23
CA THR A 74 -9.69 7.65 -3.37
C THR A 74 -9.86 8.28 -1.99
N ASP A 75 -11.03 8.85 -1.66
CA ASP A 75 -11.30 9.51 -0.38
C ASP A 75 -11.57 8.50 0.75
N PHE A 76 -10.52 7.79 1.15
CA PHE A 76 -10.54 6.82 2.23
C PHE A 76 -9.43 7.09 3.24
N SER A 77 -9.82 7.22 4.50
CA SER A 77 -8.93 7.25 5.65
C SER A 77 -8.64 5.83 6.15
N GLU A 78 -7.54 5.69 6.90
CA GLU A 78 -7.18 4.45 7.59
C GLU A 78 -8.35 3.87 8.42
N ARG A 79 -9.06 4.74 9.14
CA ARG A 79 -10.24 4.35 9.93
C ARG A 79 -11.37 3.81 9.06
N GLN A 80 -11.58 4.37 7.87
CA GLN A 80 -12.60 3.86 6.95
C GLN A 80 -12.19 2.49 6.40
N PHE A 81 -10.92 2.29 6.05
CA PHE A 81 -10.43 0.97 5.63
C PHE A 81 -10.59 -0.09 6.73
N LYS A 82 -10.29 0.25 7.99
CA LYS A 82 -10.47 -0.67 9.14
C LYS A 82 -11.94 -1.07 9.39
N ARG A 83 -12.91 -0.34 8.83
CA ARG A 83 -14.35 -0.64 8.97
C ARG A 83 -14.89 -1.46 7.79
N LEU A 84 -14.11 -1.65 6.72
CA LEU A 84 -14.51 -2.49 5.59
C LEU A 84 -14.50 -3.96 6.01
N SER A 85 -15.42 -4.74 5.47
CA SER A 85 -15.39 -6.18 5.65
C SER A 85 -14.17 -6.79 4.95
N HIS A 86 -13.82 -8.02 5.34
CA HIS A 86 -12.75 -8.78 4.69
C HIS A 86 -12.97 -9.00 3.19
N ALA A 87 -14.22 -9.00 2.72
CA ALA A 87 -14.54 -9.14 1.30
C ALA A 87 -14.43 -7.81 0.56
N GLU A 88 -14.82 -6.71 1.19
CA GLU A 88 -14.83 -5.38 0.57
C GLU A 88 -13.44 -4.74 0.53
N LEU A 89 -12.61 -4.97 1.56
CA LEU A 89 -11.30 -4.34 1.67
C LEU A 89 -10.42 -4.62 0.45
N PRO A 90 -10.19 -5.88 0.01
CA PRO A 90 -9.35 -6.15 -1.17
C PRO A 90 -9.89 -5.51 -2.45
N ILE A 91 -11.22 -5.48 -2.62
CA ILE A 91 -11.88 -4.88 -3.79
C ILE A 91 -11.63 -3.37 -3.80
N LYS A 92 -11.83 -2.70 -2.66
CA LYS A 92 -11.61 -1.25 -2.55
C LYS A 92 -10.16 -0.86 -2.72
N VAL A 93 -9.24 -1.61 -2.12
CA VAL A 93 -7.80 -1.40 -2.29
C VAL A 93 -7.39 -1.53 -3.76
N LYS A 94 -7.85 -2.60 -4.44
CA LYS A 94 -7.58 -2.80 -5.86
C LYS A 94 -8.10 -1.63 -6.70
N ASN A 95 -9.33 -1.19 -6.49
CA ASN A 95 -9.91 -0.08 -7.25
C ASN A 95 -9.11 1.22 -7.08
N ILE A 96 -8.65 1.53 -5.86
CA ILE A 96 -7.82 2.71 -5.59
C ILE A 96 -6.47 2.58 -6.28
N LYS A 97 -5.84 1.40 -6.21
CA LYS A 97 -4.57 1.13 -6.89
C LYS A 97 -4.68 1.25 -8.40
N ASP A 98 -5.73 0.69 -9.01
CA ASP A 98 -5.96 0.78 -10.46
C ASP A 98 -6.18 2.24 -10.89
N ALA A 99 -6.89 3.03 -10.07
CA ALA A 99 -7.06 4.46 -10.31
C ALA A 99 -5.75 5.26 -10.15
N ALA A 100 -4.93 4.91 -9.15
CA ALA A 100 -3.61 5.52 -8.95
C ALA A 100 -2.63 5.17 -10.08
N GLN A 101 -2.67 3.93 -10.57
CA GLN A 101 -1.87 3.45 -11.70
C GLN A 101 -2.11 4.29 -12.95
N GLY A 102 -3.36 4.67 -13.21
CA GLY A 102 -3.73 5.52 -14.34
C GLY A 102 -3.16 6.94 -14.29
N VAL A 103 -2.65 7.38 -13.12
CA VAL A 103 -2.06 8.71 -12.91
C VAL A 103 -0.67 8.65 -12.26
N ILE A 104 0.00 7.49 -12.33
CA ILE A 104 1.24 7.23 -11.59
C ILE A 104 2.37 8.21 -11.96
N THR A 105 2.43 8.63 -13.22
CA THR A 105 3.41 9.62 -13.71
C THR A 105 3.25 10.97 -13.01
N ASP A 106 2.02 11.39 -12.74
CA ASP A 106 1.73 12.63 -12.03
C ASP A 106 1.93 12.47 -10.52
N LEU A 107 1.71 11.26 -9.99
CA LEU A 107 1.87 10.93 -8.58
C LEU A 107 3.33 10.92 -8.11
N ALA A 108 4.30 10.85 -9.02
CA ALA A 108 5.73 11.02 -8.72
C ALA A 108 6.01 12.34 -7.98
N ASN A 109 5.28 13.41 -8.31
CA ASN A 109 5.39 14.71 -7.62
C ASN A 109 4.91 14.68 -6.15
N TYR A 110 4.22 13.60 -5.76
CA TYR A 110 3.73 13.34 -4.41
C TYR A 110 4.52 12.22 -3.73
N GLY A 111 5.67 11.84 -4.28
CA GLY A 111 6.57 10.83 -3.72
C GLY A 111 6.12 9.39 -3.90
N MET A 112 5.14 9.14 -4.78
CA MET A 112 4.68 7.79 -5.14
C MET A 112 5.38 7.29 -6.40
N THR A 113 5.74 6.02 -6.38
CA THR A 113 6.46 5.32 -7.45
C THR A 113 5.71 4.04 -7.82
N GLN A 114 6.11 3.41 -8.92
CA GLN A 114 5.56 2.10 -9.30
C GLN A 114 5.80 1.06 -8.18
N ALA A 115 6.95 1.10 -7.51
CA ALA A 115 7.27 0.20 -6.40
C ALA A 115 6.26 0.31 -5.24
N ASP A 116 5.72 1.50 -4.97
CA ASP A 116 4.70 1.67 -3.94
C ASP A 116 3.37 0.99 -4.33
N LEU A 117 3.03 0.95 -5.62
CA LEU A 117 1.85 0.21 -6.13
C LEU A 117 2.09 -1.30 -6.17
N ASP A 118 3.31 -1.71 -6.52
CA ASP A 118 3.69 -3.12 -6.56
C ASP A 118 3.67 -3.72 -5.13
N LEU A 119 4.10 -2.95 -4.13
CA LEU A 119 3.99 -3.34 -2.72
C LEU A 119 2.53 -3.58 -2.29
N VAL A 120 1.58 -2.80 -2.80
CA VAL A 120 0.15 -3.03 -2.54
C VAL A 120 -0.31 -4.36 -3.14
N ASP A 121 0.12 -4.68 -4.36
CA ASP A 121 -0.20 -5.97 -5.01
C ASP A 121 0.39 -7.15 -4.24
N GLU A 122 1.64 -7.04 -3.77
CA GLU A 122 2.28 -8.06 -2.93
C GLU A 122 1.51 -8.29 -1.63
N LYS A 123 1.08 -7.22 -0.95
CA LYS A 123 0.28 -7.34 0.28
C LYS A 123 -1.12 -7.90 0.01
N LEU A 124 -1.75 -7.57 -1.12
CA LEU A 124 -3.00 -8.19 -1.56
C LEU A 124 -2.84 -9.69 -1.81
N ALA A 125 -1.77 -10.10 -2.49
CA ALA A 125 -1.47 -11.50 -2.75
C ALA A 125 -1.18 -12.28 -1.45
N SER A 126 -0.40 -11.70 -0.55
CA SER A 126 -0.09 -12.26 0.77
C SER A 126 -1.36 -12.46 1.62
N LEU A 127 -2.27 -11.48 1.61
CA LEU A 127 -3.55 -11.59 2.31
C LEU A 127 -4.43 -12.69 1.72
N LYS A 128 -4.49 -12.85 0.39
CA LYS A 128 -5.22 -13.94 -0.26
C LYS A 128 -4.66 -15.30 0.11
N ALA A 129 -3.34 -15.50 0.01
CA ALA A 129 -2.67 -16.74 0.37
C ALA A 129 -2.92 -17.13 1.84
N SER A 130 -2.94 -16.13 2.73
CA SER A 130 -3.24 -16.33 4.16
C SER A 130 -4.69 -16.77 4.43
N VAL A 131 -5.62 -16.46 3.52
CA VAL A 131 -7.04 -16.87 3.60
C VAL A 131 -7.29 -18.21 2.90
N GLU A 132 -6.51 -18.51 1.85
CA GLU A 132 -6.61 -19.74 1.04
C GLU A 132 -5.91 -20.96 1.65
N ASN A 133 -5.02 -20.80 2.65
CA ASN A 133 -4.53 -21.92 3.49
C ASN A 133 -5.64 -22.54 4.39
N LYS A 134 -6.90 -22.46 3.96
CA LYS A 134 -7.99 -23.35 4.37
C LYS A 134 -7.78 -24.68 3.64
N ASP A 135 -7.73 -25.75 4.43
CA ASP A 135 -7.91 -27.13 3.98
C ASP A 135 -6.72 -27.80 3.26
N THR A 136 -5.69 -28.11 4.04
CA THR A 136 -5.05 -29.44 3.99
C THR A 136 -4.82 -29.92 5.42
N GLY A 137 -5.92 -30.31 6.08
CA GLY A 137 -5.89 -31.13 7.28
C GLY A 137 -5.95 -32.61 6.90
#